data_AF-A0A6L8GJG8-F1
#
_entry.id   AF-A0A6L8GJG8-F1
#
_cell.length_a   1.000
_cell.length_b   1.000
_cell.length_c   1.000
_cell.angle_alpha   90.00
_cell.angle_beta   90.00
_cell.angle_gamma   90.00
#
_symmetry.space_group_name_H-M   'P 1'
#
loop_
_entity.id
_entity.type
_entity.pdbx_description
1 polymer ?
#
loop_
_entity_poly.entity_id
_entity_poly.type
_entity_poly.pdbx_seq_one_letter_code
_entity_poly.pdbx_strand_id
1 'polypeptide(L)' 'AGIEAQDRVGLMLNARRDEVDAVLALLPALQRPTVAPLSDSDWVSISTVLEEREVRELIPKLKAAGGHGIVEYPLNKVVL' A
#
# COMPACT_ATOMS: atom_id res chain seq x y z
N ALA A 1 24.70 -0.13 9.67
CA ALA A 1 23.42 0.52 9.30
C ALA A 1 23.17 0.25 7.81
N GLY A 2 22.06 -0.40 7.48
CA GLY A 2 21.54 -0.50 6.10
C GLY A 2 21.84 -1.79 5.36
N ILE A 3 21.00 -2.83 5.53
CA ILE A 3 20.76 -3.92 4.57
C ILE A 3 19.32 -4.47 4.75
N GLU A 4 18.29 -3.62 4.73
CA GLU A 4 16.87 -4.10 4.70
C GLU A 4 16.11 -3.65 3.45
N ALA A 5 16.74 -2.85 2.58
CA ALA A 5 16.11 -2.35 1.37
C ALA A 5 16.10 -3.37 0.21
N GLN A 6 16.83 -4.49 0.34
CA GLN A 6 17.06 -5.39 -0.80
C GLN A 6 15.79 -6.04 -1.36
N ASP A 7 14.70 -6.14 -0.58
CA ASP A 7 13.47 -6.79 -1.02
C ASP A 7 12.20 -5.99 -0.68
N ARG A 8 12.31 -4.67 -0.45
CA ARG A 8 11.16 -3.80 -0.13
C ARG A 8 10.77 -2.92 -1.31
N VAL A 9 9.48 -2.78 -1.51
CA VAL A 9 8.88 -1.93 -2.54
C VAL A 9 7.91 -0.95 -1.90
N GLY A 10 7.64 0.16 -2.58
CA GLY A 10 6.51 1.01 -2.24
C GLY A 10 5.26 0.55 -2.96
N LEU A 11 4.14 0.52 -2.25
CA LEU A 11 2.83 0.25 -2.81
C LEU A 11 1.92 1.45 -2.56
N MET A 12 1.30 1.95 -3.62
CA MET A 12 0.29 2.99 -3.57
C MET A 12 -0.99 2.49 -4.23
N LEU A 13 -2.14 2.84 -3.65
CA LEU A 13 -3.44 2.56 -4.22
C LEU A 13 -4.46 3.60 -3.76
N ASN A 14 -5.59 3.65 -4.45
CA ASN A 14 -6.73 4.48 -4.07
C ASN A 14 -7.90 3.58 -3.66
N ALA A 15 -8.74 4.06 -2.76
CA ALA A 15 -9.96 3.37 -2.36
C ALA A 15 -11.04 4.39 -2.03
N ARG A 16 -12.31 3.98 -2.15
CA ARG A 16 -13.43 4.77 -1.61
C ARG A 16 -13.36 4.72 -0.08
N ARG A 17 -13.80 5.79 0.59
CA ARG A 17 -13.73 5.90 2.06
C ARG A 17 -14.42 4.77 2.80
N ASP A 18 -15.52 4.26 2.26
CA ASP A 18 -16.30 3.14 2.80
C ASP A 18 -15.63 1.77 2.59
N GLU A 19 -14.64 1.67 1.70
CA GLU A 19 -13.88 0.45 1.42
C GLU A 19 -12.51 0.42 2.12
N VAL A 20 -12.09 1.53 2.75
CA VAL A 20 -10.75 1.68 3.35
C VAL A 20 -10.46 0.60 4.38
N ASP A 21 -11.39 0.30 5.29
CA ASP A 21 -11.17 -0.68 6.34
C ASP A 21 -10.93 -2.09 5.79
N ALA A 22 -11.64 -2.46 4.70
CA ALA A 22 -11.43 -3.74 4.02
C ALA A 22 -10.04 -3.82 3.37
N VAL A 23 -9.59 -2.71 2.77
CA VAL A 23 -8.25 -2.61 2.20
C VAL A 23 -7.16 -2.66 3.28
N LEU A 24 -7.34 -1.90 4.37
CA LEU A 24 -6.39 -1.86 5.48
C LEU A 24 -6.24 -3.20 6.20
N ALA A 25 -7.33 -3.99 6.30
CA ALA A 25 -7.29 -5.32 6.90
C ALA A 25 -6.41 -6.34 6.13
N LEU A 26 -6.17 -6.09 4.84
CA LEU A 26 -5.29 -6.92 4.01
C LEU A 26 -3.82 -6.51 4.13
N LEU A 27 -3.54 -5.28 4.51
CA LEU A 27 -2.17 -4.78 4.61
C LEU A 27 -1.50 -5.27 5.91
N PRO A 28 -0.19 -5.59 5.88
CA PRO A 28 0.52 -6.01 7.08
C PRO A 28 0.47 -4.93 8.18
N ALA A 29 -0.09 -5.25 9.34
CA ALA A 29 -0.37 -4.31 10.44
C ALA A 29 0.88 -3.57 10.97
N LEU A 30 2.09 -4.12 10.75
CA LEU A 30 3.34 -3.52 11.20
C LEU A 30 3.74 -2.25 10.43
N GLN A 31 3.18 -2.02 9.24
CA GLN A 31 3.66 -0.99 8.32
C GLN A 31 2.89 0.34 8.35
N ARG A 32 1.91 0.50 9.26
CA ARG A 32 1.11 1.72 9.48
C ARG A 32 0.92 2.55 8.19
N PRO A 33 0.11 2.07 7.24
CA PRO A 33 -0.04 2.73 5.94
C PRO A 33 -0.45 4.19 6.11
N THR A 34 0.10 5.05 5.25
CA THR A 34 -0.35 6.43 5.12
C THR A 34 -1.70 6.43 4.43
N VAL A 35 -2.68 7.10 5.00
CA VAL A 35 -3.99 7.32 4.40
C VAL A 35 -4.20 8.82 4.25
N ALA A 36 -4.34 9.29 3.01
CA ALA A 36 -4.48 10.71 2.68
C ALA A 36 -5.75 10.96 1.84
N PRO A 37 -6.53 12.01 2.12
CA PRO A 37 -7.66 12.38 1.25
C PRO A 37 -7.19 12.77 -0.15
N LEU A 38 -7.95 12.39 -1.17
CA LEU A 38 -7.74 12.87 -2.54
C LEU A 38 -8.51 14.18 -2.79
N SER A 39 -8.39 14.71 -4.01
CA SER A 39 -9.17 15.87 -4.46
C SER A 39 -10.68 15.62 -4.41
N ASP A 40 -11.10 14.37 -4.61
CA ASP A 40 -12.45 13.90 -4.32
C ASP A 40 -12.50 13.41 -2.87
N SER A 41 -13.38 14.01 -2.07
CA SER A 41 -13.52 13.69 -0.64
C SER A 41 -13.99 12.28 -0.38
N ASP A 42 -14.66 11.61 -1.33
CA ASP A 42 -15.11 10.22 -1.17
C ASP A 42 -13.96 9.22 -1.35
N TRP A 43 -12.78 9.69 -1.75
CA TRP A 43 -11.63 8.85 -2.03
C TRP A 43 -10.44 9.17 -1.13
N VAL A 44 -9.64 8.14 -0.91
CA VAL A 44 -8.35 8.24 -0.23
C VAL A 44 -7.26 7.56 -1.05
N SER A 45 -6.04 8.06 -0.91
CA SER A 45 -4.83 7.35 -1.28
C SER A 45 -4.28 6.63 -0.05
N ILE A 46 -3.91 5.37 -0.25
CA ILE A 46 -3.27 4.50 0.72
C ILE A 46 -1.87 4.21 0.19
N SER A 47 -0.85 4.43 1.02
CA SER A 47 0.54 4.17 0.65
C SER A 47 1.28 3.45 1.77
N THR A 48 2.05 2.42 1.43
CA THR A 48 2.82 1.63 2.39
C THR A 48 4.10 1.09 1.76
N VAL A 49 5.03 0.60 2.59
CA VAL A 49 6.24 -0.06 2.11
C VAL A 49 5.95 -1.55 1.93
N LEU A 50 6.37 -2.54 2.70
CA LEU A 50 6.20 -4.00 2.45
C LEU A 50 7.19 -4.67 1.49
N GLU A 51 7.25 -6.00 1.58
CA GLU A 51 8.20 -6.84 0.84
C GLU A 51 7.68 -7.16 -0.57
N GLU A 52 8.55 -7.15 -1.58
CA GLU A 52 8.18 -7.39 -2.99
C GLU A 52 7.38 -8.70 -3.17
N ARG A 53 7.79 -9.76 -2.46
CA ARG A 53 7.11 -11.06 -2.50
C ARG A 53 5.66 -11.01 -2.04
N GLU A 54 5.34 -10.15 -1.06
CA GLU A 54 3.99 -10.02 -0.52
C GLU A 54 3.08 -9.23 -1.48
N VAL A 55 3.63 -8.27 -2.23
CA VAL A 55 2.86 -7.45 -3.19
C VAL A 55 2.17 -8.31 -4.24
N ARG A 56 2.88 -9.30 -4.80
CA ARG A 56 2.34 -10.18 -5.86
C ARG A 56 1.07 -10.92 -5.42
N GLU A 57 1.00 -11.30 -4.15
CA GLU A 57 -0.18 -11.96 -3.57
C GLU A 57 -1.25 -10.97 -3.12
N LEU A 58 -0.86 -9.75 -2.74
CA LEU A 58 -1.76 -8.72 -2.23
C LEU A 58 -2.51 -7.97 -3.32
N ILE A 59 -1.88 -7.61 -4.44
CA ILE A 59 -2.51 -6.85 -5.53
C ILE A 59 -3.90 -7.41 -5.92
N PRO A 60 -4.07 -8.72 -6.22
CA PRO A 60 -5.40 -9.23 -6.58
C PRO A 60 -6.41 -9.13 -5.44
N LYS A 61 -5.99 -9.33 -4.18
CA LYS A 61 -6.85 -9.22 -3.00
C LYS A 61 -7.28 -7.78 -2.75
N LEU A 62 -6.34 -6.84 -2.86
CA LEU A 62 -6.58 -5.41 -2.72
C LEU A 62 -7.56 -4.92 -3.79
N LYS A 63 -7.38 -5.34 -5.03
CA LYS A 63 -8.32 -5.02 -6.12
C LYS A 63 -9.72 -5.55 -5.85
N ALA A 64 -9.85 -6.78 -5.33
CA ALA A 64 -11.14 -7.36 -4.96
C ALA A 64 -11.80 -6.65 -3.76
N ALA A 65 -11.02 -6.02 -2.89
CA ALA A 65 -11.48 -5.31 -1.70
C ALA A 65 -11.78 -3.81 -1.94
N GLY A 66 -11.74 -3.32 -3.18
CA GLY A 66 -12.01 -1.90 -3.51
C GLY A 66 -10.75 -1.07 -3.81
N GLY A 67 -9.59 -1.71 -3.96
CA GLY A 67 -8.35 -1.07 -4.38
C GLY A 67 -8.36 -0.70 -5.86
N HIS A 68 -8.12 0.57 -6.17
CA HIS A 68 -8.08 1.16 -7.50
C HIS A 68 -6.72 1.80 -7.77
N GLY A 69 -6.29 1.81 -9.03
CA GLY A 69 -5.06 2.50 -9.43
C GLY A 69 -3.83 2.04 -8.65
N ILE A 70 -3.69 0.73 -8.42
CA ILE A 70 -2.60 0.15 -7.64
C ILE A 70 -1.29 0.31 -8.42
N VAL A 71 -0.28 0.89 -7.79
CA VAL A 71 1.06 1.13 -8.34
C VAL A 71 2.10 0.59 -7.37
N GLU A 72 2.98 -0.26 -7.89
CA GLU A 72 4.18 -0.75 -7.23
C GLU A 72 5.40 0.00 -7.78
N TYR A 73 6.34 0.37 -6.91
CA TYR A 73 7.59 1.01 -7.33
C TYR A 73 8.79 0.57 -6.48
N PRO A 74 9.97 0.39 -7.09
CA PRO A 74 11.17 -0.04 -6.38
C PRO A 74 11.70 1.05 -5.45
N LEU A 75 12.24 0.65 -4.31
CA LEU A 75 12.89 1.57 -3.36
C LEU A 75 14.40 1.59 -3.58
N ASN A 76 14.96 2.76 -3.84
CA ASN A 76 16.41 2.92 -4.02
C ASN A 76 17.17 2.94 -2.68
N LYS A 77 16.52 3.45 -1.63
CA LYS A 77 17.12 3.60 -0.29
C LYS A 77 16.03 3.67 0.76
N VAL A 78 16.16 2.89 1.82
CA VAL A 78 15.34 2.99 3.03
C VAL A 78 16.25 3.42 4.17
N VAL A 79 15.84 4.47 4.89
CA VAL A 79 16.51 4.95 6.10
C VAL A 79 15.54 4.75 7.25
N LEU A 80 15.96 3.98 8.26
CA LEU A 80 15.19 3.67 9.47
C LEU A 80 15.63 4.58 10.62
#